data_AF-A0A3S2U353-F1
#
_entry.id   AF-A0A3S2U353-F1
#
_cell.length_a   1.000
_cell.length_b   1.000
_cell.length_c   1.000
_cell.angle_alpha   90.00
_cell.angle_beta   90.00
_cell.angle_gamma   90.00
#
_symmetry.space_group_name_H-M   'P 1'
#
loop_
_entity.id
_entity.type
_entity.pdbx_description
1 polymer ?
#
loop_
_entity_poly.entity_id
_entity_poly.type
_entity_poly.pdbx_seq_one_letter_code
_entity_poly.pdbx_strand_id
1 'polypeptide(L)'
;METIIKQQQNLSFRAVTISDMNSIVRLYQEQKTTSDSALTNQFGLPFYVAELDSKIVGYSCATAYNSNNYQIKTYIDSPFFNASVNESLAQESADFFKNEWKNGHYRNLSTAINQLVNWLNNSNS
;
A
#
# COMPACT_ATOMS: atom_id res chain seq x y z
N MET A 1 10.92 -39.21 -16.10
CA MET A 1 10.54 -38.68 -14.78
C MET A 1 10.66 -37.18 -14.89
N GLU A 2 9.54 -36.51 -15.17
CA GLU A 2 9.53 -35.06 -15.42
C GLU A 2 9.50 -34.34 -14.07
N THR A 3 10.59 -33.64 -13.75
CA THR A 3 10.67 -32.83 -12.54
C THR A 3 9.86 -31.57 -12.76
N ILE A 4 8.64 -31.54 -12.21
CA ILE A 4 7.82 -30.33 -12.20
C ILE A 4 8.51 -29.34 -11.27
N ILE A 5 9.27 -28.41 -11.84
CA ILE A 5 9.81 -27.26 -11.11
C ILE A 5 8.59 -26.40 -10.73
N LYS A 6 8.07 -26.59 -9.52
CA LYS A 6 7.18 -25.59 -8.92
C LYS A 6 8.00 -24.32 -8.81
N GLN A 7 7.76 -23.35 -9.69
CA GLN A 7 8.23 -21.99 -9.47
C GLN A 7 7.74 -21.58 -8.07
N GLN A 8 8.67 -21.52 -7.12
CA GLN A 8 8.39 -20.88 -5.84
C GLN A 8 8.12 -19.43 -6.18
N GLN A 9 6.85 -19.05 -6.15
CA GLN A 9 6.47 -17.65 -6.28
C GLN A 9 7.20 -16.90 -5.17
N ASN A 10 8.06 -15.96 -5.54
CA ASN A 10 8.86 -15.22 -4.58
C ASN A 10 8.02 -14.07 -4.05
N LEU A 11 7.25 -14.35 -2.99
CA LEU A 11 6.56 -13.33 -2.22
C LEU A 11 7.57 -12.65 -1.31
N SER A 12 7.65 -11.33 -1.40
CA SER A 12 8.48 -10.49 -0.55
C SER A 12 7.68 -9.29 -0.04
N PHE A 13 8.08 -8.80 1.12
CA PHE A 13 7.50 -7.62 1.74
C PHE A 13 8.59 -6.57 1.95
N ARG A 14 8.29 -5.32 1.60
CA ARG A 14 9.26 -4.22 1.71
C ARG A 14 8.60 -2.86 1.85
N ALA A 15 9.40 -1.89 2.29
CA ALA A 15 8.98 -0.50 2.29
C ALA A 15 8.70 0.00 0.86
N VAL A 16 7.72 0.89 0.77
CA VAL A 16 7.36 1.58 -0.47
C VAL A 16 8.50 2.46 -0.94
N THR A 17 8.75 2.45 -2.25
CA THR A 17 9.64 3.36 -2.96
C THR A 17 8.85 4.25 -3.91
N ILE A 18 9.46 5.33 -4.40
CA ILE A 18 8.82 6.24 -5.37
C ILE A 18 8.43 5.49 -6.66
N SER A 19 9.26 4.55 -7.10
CA SER A 19 9.01 3.73 -8.30
C SER A 19 7.74 2.88 -8.21
N ASP A 20 7.30 2.56 -6.98
CA ASP A 20 6.11 1.74 -6.73
C ASP A 20 4.80 2.53 -6.86
N MET A 21 4.87 3.87 -6.81
CA MET A 21 3.68 4.74 -6.77
C MET A 21 2.73 4.48 -7.93
N ASN A 22 3.24 4.32 -9.15
CA ASN A 22 2.41 4.07 -10.33
C ASN A 22 1.58 2.78 -10.18
N SER A 23 2.20 1.71 -9.67
CA SER A 23 1.53 0.43 -9.41
C SER A 23 0.51 0.54 -8.28
N ILE A 24 0.84 1.27 -7.21
CA ILE A 24 -0.06 1.46 -6.06
C ILE A 24 -1.28 2.30 -6.45
N VAL A 25 -1.09 3.38 -7.20
CA VAL A 25 -2.18 4.22 -7.72
C VAL A 25 -3.11 3.39 -8.59
N ARG A 26 -2.55 2.57 -9.48
CA ARG A 26 -3.32 1.67 -10.33
C ARG A 26 -4.13 0.67 -9.50
N LEU A 27 -3.52 -0.01 -8.53
CA LEU A 27 -4.21 -0.95 -7.63
C LEU A 27 -5.34 -0.28 -6.85
N TYR A 28 -5.12 0.94 -6.37
CA TYR A 28 -6.15 1.71 -5.68
C TYR A 28 -7.32 2.08 -6.59
N GLN A 29 -7.03 2.51 -7.82
CA GLN A 29 -8.05 2.87 -8.81
C GLN A 29 -8.85 1.63 -9.26
N GLU A 30 -8.21 0.48 -9.43
CA GLU A 30 -8.88 -0.78 -9.79
C GLU A 30 -9.87 -1.24 -8.70
N GLN A 31 -9.65 -0.83 -7.45
CA GLN A 31 -10.55 -1.12 -6.32
C GLN A 31 -11.61 -0.05 -6.09
N LYS A 32 -11.45 1.15 -6.67
CA LYS A 32 -12.49 2.18 -6.65
C LYS A 32 -13.63 1.76 -7.58
N THR A 33 -14.84 1.77 -7.05
CA THR A 33 -16.07 1.59 -7.85
C THR A 33 -16.43 2.83 -8.68
N THR A 34 -15.81 3.99 -8.40
CA THR A 34 -16.07 5.24 -9.11
C THR A 34 -14.98 5.54 -10.13
N SER A 35 -15.39 5.99 -11.31
CA SER A 35 -14.50 6.34 -12.43
C SER A 35 -13.73 7.66 -12.24
N ASP A 36 -13.75 8.24 -11.04
CA ASP A 36 -13.01 9.47 -10.75
C ASP A 36 -11.50 9.19 -10.78
N SER A 37 -10.83 9.81 -11.75
CA SER A 37 -9.38 9.74 -11.94
C SER A 37 -8.60 10.40 -10.81
N ALA A 38 -9.19 11.36 -10.10
CA ALA A 38 -8.54 12.07 -9.00
C ALA A 38 -8.43 11.19 -7.74
N LEU A 39 -7.23 11.14 -7.18
CA LEU A 39 -6.98 10.59 -5.85
C LEU A 39 -7.53 11.56 -4.80
N THR A 40 -8.09 11.00 -3.72
CA THR A 40 -8.56 11.75 -2.56
C THR A 40 -7.76 11.33 -1.33
N ASN A 41 -7.96 12.00 -0.21
CA ASN A 41 -7.29 11.67 1.06
C ASN A 41 -7.57 10.24 1.56
N GLN A 42 -8.59 9.57 0.99
CA GLN A 42 -8.86 8.17 1.26
C GLN A 42 -7.80 7.23 0.69
N PHE A 43 -6.95 7.70 -0.24
CA PHE A 43 -5.76 6.99 -0.71
C PHE A 43 -4.79 6.67 0.44
N GLY A 44 -4.68 7.60 1.40
CA GLY A 44 -3.74 7.47 2.51
C GLY A 44 -2.29 7.66 2.08
N LEU A 45 -1.38 7.29 2.99
CA LEU A 45 0.07 7.31 2.77
C LEU A 45 0.54 5.86 2.65
N PRO A 46 0.84 5.36 1.44
CA PRO A 46 1.40 4.03 1.26
C PRO A 46 2.79 3.96 1.89
N PHE A 47 3.06 2.91 2.65
CA PHE A 47 4.36 2.76 3.32
C PHE A 47 4.95 1.35 3.22
N TYR A 48 4.14 0.34 2.86
CA TYR A 48 4.60 -1.05 2.73
C TYR A 48 3.95 -1.74 1.53
N VAL A 49 4.65 -2.63 0.85
CA VAL A 49 4.14 -3.41 -0.29
C VAL A 49 4.39 -4.90 -0.14
N ALA A 50 3.48 -5.68 -0.71
CA ALA A 50 3.67 -7.08 -1.04
C ALA A 50 4.02 -7.20 -2.53
N GLU A 51 5.16 -7.81 -2.83
CA GLU A 51 5.68 -8.02 -4.17
C GLU A 51 5.78 -9.52 -4.45
N LEU A 52 5.16 -9.97 -5.53
CA LEU A 52 5.17 -11.34 -6.01
C LEU A 52 5.79 -11.36 -7.41
N ASP A 53 6.91 -12.07 -7.59
CA ASP A 53 7.60 -12.19 -8.88
C ASP A 53 7.82 -10.82 -9.57
N SER A 54 8.29 -9.84 -8.79
CA SER A 54 8.54 -8.45 -9.22
C SER A 54 7.31 -7.62 -9.58
N LYS A 55 6.10 -8.11 -9.27
CA LYS A 55 4.84 -7.37 -9.39
C LYS A 55 4.31 -7.02 -8.00
N ILE A 56 3.92 -5.77 -7.79
CA ILE A 56 3.18 -5.38 -6.59
C ILE A 56 1.79 -6.01 -6.66
N VAL A 57 1.48 -6.86 -5.69
CA VAL A 57 0.20 -7.55 -5.54
C VAL A 57 -0.62 -7.03 -4.36
N GLY A 58 -0.01 -6.20 -3.51
CA GLY A 58 -0.72 -5.53 -2.43
C GLY A 58 0.11 -4.43 -1.80
N TYR A 59 -0.56 -3.57 -1.04
CA TYR A 59 0.09 -2.51 -0.30
C TYR A 59 -0.66 -2.18 0.99
N SER A 60 0.08 -1.60 1.94
CA SER A 60 -0.45 -1.05 3.17
C SER A 60 -0.33 0.47 3.15
N CYS A 61 -1.38 1.16 3.59
CA CYS A 61 -1.36 2.60 3.74
C CYS A 61 -1.86 3.05 5.10
N ALA A 62 -1.36 4.20 5.54
CA ALA A 62 -1.83 4.88 6.73
C ALA A 62 -2.85 5.95 6.32
N THR A 63 -4.02 5.91 6.93
CA THR A 63 -5.08 6.91 6.73
C THR A 63 -5.33 7.67 8.02
N ALA A 64 -5.68 8.95 7.92
CA ALA A 64 -6.11 9.72 9.07
C ALA A 64 -7.55 9.32 9.43
N TYR A 65 -7.76 8.80 10.64
CA TYR A 65 -9.10 8.52 11.17
C TYR A 65 -9.68 9.74 11.88
N ASN A 66 -8.85 10.43 12.67
CA ASN A 66 -9.16 11.73 13.26
C ASN A 66 -7.85 12.53 13.46
N SER A 67 -7.93 13.74 14.03
CA SER A 67 -6.80 14.67 14.18
C SER A 67 -5.57 14.06 14.89
N ASN A 68 -5.75 13.02 15.69
CA ASN A 68 -4.69 12.38 16.48
C ASN A 68 -4.55 10.86 16.24
N ASN A 69 -5.45 10.23 15.49
CA ASN A 69 -5.46 8.80 15.27
C ASN A 69 -5.32 8.45 13.79
N TYR A 70 -4.56 7.40 13.54
CA TYR A 70 -4.39 6.80 12.23
C TYR A 70 -5.07 5.43 12.19
N GLN A 71 -5.35 4.98 10.98
CA GLN A 71 -5.75 3.61 10.69
C GLN A 71 -4.85 3.06 9.58
N ILE A 72 -4.24 1.90 9.83
CA ILE A 72 -3.54 1.14 8.79
C ILE A 72 -4.60 0.35 8.02
N LYS A 73 -4.55 0.42 6.70
CA LYS A 73 -5.38 -0.37 5.79
C LYS A 73 -4.47 -1.14 4.86
N THR A 74 -4.88 -2.35 4.50
CA THR A 74 -4.23 -3.18 3.50
C THR A 74 -5.15 -3.35 2.30
N TYR A 75 -4.54 -3.40 1.13
CA TYR A 75 -5.21 -3.55 -0.14
C TYR A 75 -4.46 -4.59 -0.96
N ILE A 76 -5.18 -5.56 -1.52
CA ILE A 76 -4.61 -6.65 -2.32
C ILE A 76 -5.33 -6.74 -3.65
N ASP A 77 -4.56 -6.99 -4.70
CA ASP A 77 -5.04 -7.26 -6.05
C ASP A 77 -5.94 -8.51 -6.01
N SER A 78 -7.19 -8.39 -6.46
CA SER A 78 -8.21 -9.45 -6.35
C SER A 78 -7.79 -10.83 -6.90
N PRO A 79 -7.05 -10.94 -8.02
CA PRO A 79 -6.56 -12.22 -8.56
C PRO A 79 -5.52 -12.89 -7.65
N PHE A 80 -4.90 -12.12 -6.75
CA PHE A 80 -3.87 -12.57 -5.82
C PHE A 80 -4.39 -12.59 -4.37
N PHE A 81 -5.70 -12.44 -4.18
CA PHE A 81 -6.31 -12.48 -2.86
C PHE A 81 -6.11 -13.88 -2.24
N ASN A 82 -5.12 -13.96 -1.37
CA ASN A 82 -4.84 -15.10 -0.53
C ASN A 82 -4.86 -14.59 0.91
N ALA A 83 -5.70 -15.19 1.76
CA ALA A 83 -5.87 -14.79 3.15
C ALA A 83 -4.52 -14.74 3.89
N SER A 84 -3.63 -15.69 3.63
CA SER A 84 -2.30 -15.72 4.24
C SER A 84 -1.42 -14.54 3.81
N VAL A 85 -1.49 -14.11 2.54
CA VAL A 85 -0.74 -12.93 2.06
C VAL A 85 -1.26 -11.65 2.71
N ASN A 86 -2.59 -11.54 2.88
CA ASN A 86 -3.21 -10.41 3.56
C ASN A 86 -2.83 -10.34 5.04
N GLU A 87 -2.87 -11.48 5.74
CA GLU A 87 -2.46 -11.56 7.14
C GLU A 87 -0.99 -11.22 7.31
N SER A 88 -0.09 -11.78 6.49
CA SER A 88 1.34 -11.46 6.51
C SER A 88 1.59 -9.98 6.22
N LEU A 89 0.94 -9.42 5.19
CA LEU A 89 1.08 -8.00 4.86
C LEU A 89 0.58 -7.10 6.01
N ALA A 90 -0.56 -7.42 6.60
CA ALA A 90 -1.12 -6.67 7.73
C ALA A 90 -0.20 -6.73 8.96
N GLN A 91 0.34 -7.92 9.28
CA GLN A 91 1.24 -8.10 10.41
C GLN A 91 2.58 -7.39 10.20
N GLU A 92 3.26 -7.62 9.06
CA GLU A 92 4.55 -6.99 8.79
C GLU A 92 4.44 -5.48 8.65
N SER A 93 3.35 -4.98 8.06
CA SER A 93 3.12 -3.54 7.97
C SER A 93 2.84 -2.91 9.34
N ALA A 94 2.13 -3.60 10.24
CA ALA A 94 1.93 -3.12 11.61
C ALA A 94 3.26 -3.07 12.39
N ASP A 95 4.10 -4.09 12.27
CA ASP A 95 5.41 -4.14 12.92
C ASP A 95 6.38 -3.08 12.37
N PHE A 96 6.43 -2.93 11.05
CA PHE A 96 7.20 -1.89 10.37
C PHE A 96 6.74 -0.50 10.80
N PHE A 97 5.43 -0.24 10.75
CA PHE A 97 4.86 1.04 11.14
C PHE A 97 5.13 1.34 12.62
N LYS A 98 4.99 0.35 13.51
CA LYS A 98 5.29 0.50 14.93
C LYS A 98 6.76 0.82 15.19
N ASN A 99 7.68 0.28 14.38
CA ASN A 99 9.12 0.52 14.54
C ASN A 99 9.58 1.86 13.97
N GLU A 100 9.13 2.21 12.76
CA GLU A 100 9.49 3.46 12.09
C GLU A 100 8.80 4.68 12.73
N TRP A 101 7.57 4.50 13.23
CA TRP A 101 6.74 5.60 13.73
C TRP A 101 6.70 5.74 15.27
N LYS A 102 7.66 5.15 15.99
CA LYS A 102 7.77 5.16 17.48
C LYS A 102 7.66 6.55 18.13
N ASN A 103 7.91 7.64 17.39
CA ASN A 103 7.97 9.00 17.91
C ASN A 103 6.67 9.81 17.76
N GLY A 104 5.55 9.22 17.33
CA GLY A 104 4.23 9.84 17.53
C GLY A 104 3.95 11.13 16.74
N HIS A 105 4.66 11.39 15.64
CA HIS A 105 4.40 12.54 14.77
C HIS A 105 3.15 12.32 13.87
N TYR A 106 2.02 11.95 14.46
CA TYR A 106 0.74 11.77 13.73
C TYR A 106 0.08 13.09 13.34
N ARG A 107 0.48 14.20 13.99
CA ARG A 107 -0.09 15.54 13.76
C ARG A 107 0.00 16.00 12.30
N ASN A 108 0.98 15.50 11.56
CA ASN A 108 1.21 15.89 10.17
C ASN A 108 0.81 14.80 9.17
N LEU A 109 0.21 13.69 9.60
CA LEU A 109 -0.16 12.61 8.69
C LEU A 109 -1.18 13.08 7.64
N SER A 110 -2.20 13.84 8.05
CA SER A 110 -3.18 14.38 7.09
C SER A 110 -2.52 15.35 6.09
N THR A 111 -1.59 16.19 6.57
CA THR A 111 -0.80 17.10 5.72
C THR A 111 0.06 16.33 4.73
N ALA A 112 0.73 15.25 5.18
CA ALA A 112 1.55 14.40 4.32
C ALA A 112 0.70 13.68 3.26
N ILE A 113 -0.47 13.16 3.64
CA ILE A 113 -1.43 12.55 2.72
C ILE A 113 -1.90 13.58 1.69
N ASN A 114 -2.29 14.78 2.12
CA ASN A 114 -2.70 15.86 1.22
C ASN A 114 -1.61 16.22 0.22
N GLN A 115 -0.37 16.36 0.69
CA GLN A 115 0.79 16.67 -0.16
C GLN A 115 1.04 15.56 -1.19
N LEU A 116 1.00 14.30 -0.76
CA LEU A 116 1.18 13.15 -1.65
C LEU A 116 0.06 13.09 -2.70
N VAL A 117 -1.19 13.19 -2.28
CA VAL A 117 -2.35 13.16 -3.19
C VAL A 117 -2.29 14.31 -4.19
N ASN A 118 -1.97 15.52 -3.74
CA ASN A 118 -1.78 16.67 -4.63
C ASN A 118 -0.62 16.45 -5.59
N TRP A 119 0.51 15.91 -5.13
CA TRP A 119 1.64 15.59 -5.99
C TRP A 119 1.26 14.55 -7.05
N LEU A 120 0.60 13.46 -6.67
CA LEU A 120 0.17 12.40 -7.60
C LEU A 120 -0.86 12.88 -8.62
N ASN A 121 -1.79 13.74 -8.22
CA ASN A 121 -2.80 14.30 -9.12
C ASN A 121 -2.19 15.31 -10.11
N ASN A 122 -1.18 16.09 -9.70
CA ASN A 122 -0.56 17.11 -10.56
C ASN A 122 0.65 16.60 -11.36
N SER A 123 1.29 15.51 -10.94
CA SER A 123 2.45 14.94 -11.66
C SER A 123 2.06 14.03 -12.82
N ASN A 124 0.78 13.66 -12.92
CA ASN A 124 0.20 12.88 -14.01
C ASN A 124 -0.63 13.73 -14.99
N SER A 125 -0.54 15.08 -14.92
CA SER A 125 -1.14 16.02 -15.89
C SER A 125 -0.17 16.44 -16.97
#